data_AF-A0A1D8D4E0-F1
#
_entry.id   AF-A0A1D8D4E0-F1
#
_cell.length_a   1.000
_cell.length_b   1.000
_cell.length_c   1.000
_cell.angle_alpha   90.00
_cell.angle_beta   90.00
_cell.angle_gamma   90.00
#
_symmetry.space_group_name_H-M   'P 1'
#
loop_
_entity.id
_entity.type
_entity.pdbx_description
1 polymer ?
#
loop_
_entity_poly.entity_id
_entity_poly.type
_entity_poly.pdbx_seq_one_letter_code
_entity_poly.pdbx_strand_id
1 'polypeptide(L)'
;MNITINNRECSAHVGDRLLDVARIHHSHIGYFCGGNAICQTCYVRVLEGAELLSPMSDAEKAMLSDKLIKEGTRMGCQTLIEKPGKITVLSEVEAAKQMALENPLQLPAYMGKMGWESAVKFTDTITFQSEREKTGHPIEPTQLLHDVISGIGDAIQLVINAIQAAFGVKHPADKLQLKADNGCGCDAALLAKTATCGNGHGRVVSPEVLQLHRERGAVCN
;
A
#
# COMPACT_ATOMS: atom_id res chain seq x y z
N MET A 1 23.81 -4.03 -2.07
CA MET A 1 23.98 -5.50 -1.90
C MET A 1 23.14 -6.20 -2.95
N ASN A 2 23.46 -7.45 -3.30
CA ASN A 2 22.70 -8.18 -4.31
C ASN A 2 21.83 -9.23 -3.63
N ILE A 3 20.57 -9.30 -4.04
CA ILE A 3 19.60 -10.29 -3.61
C ILE A 3 18.99 -10.98 -4.84
N THR A 4 18.44 -12.16 -4.65
CA THR A 4 17.80 -12.92 -5.74
C THR A 4 16.29 -12.88 -5.56
N ILE A 5 15.57 -12.32 -6.53
CA ILE A 5 14.10 -12.34 -6.59
C ILE A 5 13.71 -13.07 -7.87
N ASN A 6 12.92 -14.15 -7.79
CA ASN A 6 12.47 -14.93 -8.94
C ASN A 6 13.63 -15.36 -9.87
N ASN A 7 14.73 -15.88 -9.30
CA ASN A 7 15.94 -16.28 -10.04
C ASN A 7 16.66 -15.14 -10.78
N ARG A 8 16.34 -13.87 -10.48
CA ARG A 8 17.04 -12.70 -11.01
C ARG A 8 17.78 -11.98 -9.89
N GLU A 9 19.04 -11.67 -10.15
CA GLU A 9 19.85 -10.82 -9.27
C GLU A 9 19.37 -9.37 -9.32
N CYS A 10 19.14 -8.78 -8.16
CA CYS A 10 18.59 -7.45 -7.97
C CYS A 10 19.47 -6.69 -6.98
N SER A 11 19.87 -5.46 -7.34
CA SER A 11 20.57 -4.56 -6.41
C SER A 11 19.58 -3.97 -5.40
N ALA A 12 19.89 -4.14 -4.13
CA ALA A 12 19.08 -3.71 -2.99
C ALA A 12 19.94 -3.02 -1.91
N HIS A 13 19.29 -2.31 -1.01
CA HIS A 13 19.89 -1.70 0.18
C HIS A 13 19.13 -2.12 1.44
N VAL A 14 19.82 -2.07 2.58
CA VAL A 14 19.16 -2.13 3.88
C VAL A 14 18.17 -0.96 3.96
N GLY A 15 16.97 -1.24 4.45
CA GLY A 15 15.82 -0.34 4.48
C GLY A 15 14.88 -0.49 3.28
N ASP A 16 15.29 -1.14 2.19
CA ASP A 16 14.40 -1.35 1.04
C ASP A 16 13.34 -2.43 1.37
N ARG A 17 12.13 -2.26 0.83
CA ARG A 17 11.12 -3.32 0.80
C ARG A 17 11.40 -4.28 -0.35
N LEU A 18 11.12 -5.57 -0.15
CA LEU A 18 11.28 -6.58 -1.21
C LEU A 18 10.49 -6.21 -2.48
N LEU A 19 9.28 -5.66 -2.32
CA LEU A 19 8.47 -5.19 -3.45
C LEU A 19 9.13 -4.03 -4.22
N ASP A 20 9.76 -3.08 -3.54
CA ASP A 20 10.33 -1.91 -4.21
C ASP A 20 11.55 -2.30 -5.03
N VAL A 21 12.39 -3.19 -4.49
CA VAL A 21 13.51 -3.80 -5.22
C VAL A 21 13.01 -4.55 -6.46
N ALA A 22 12.01 -5.42 -6.29
CA ALA A 22 11.38 -6.17 -7.38
C ALA A 22 10.90 -5.27 -8.54
N ARG A 23 10.26 -4.14 -8.22
CA ARG A 23 9.74 -3.20 -9.21
C ARG A 23 10.86 -2.54 -10.03
N ILE A 24 11.93 -2.10 -9.38
CA ILE A 24 13.08 -1.44 -10.05
C ILE A 24 13.77 -2.40 -11.02
N HIS A 25 13.87 -3.68 -10.66
CA HIS A 25 14.61 -4.69 -11.44
C HIS A 25 13.73 -5.51 -12.39
N HIS A 26 12.45 -5.17 -12.50
CA HIS A 26 11.44 -5.91 -13.27
C HIS A 26 11.36 -7.40 -12.88
N SER A 27 11.61 -7.72 -11.62
CA SER A 27 11.41 -9.06 -11.07
C SER A 27 10.04 -9.12 -10.40
N HIS A 28 9.05 -9.70 -11.07
CA HIS A 28 7.65 -9.47 -10.73
C HIS A 28 7.24 -10.02 -9.35
N ILE A 29 6.76 -9.14 -8.47
CA ILE A 29 5.98 -9.46 -7.27
C ILE A 29 4.63 -8.76 -7.45
N GLY A 30 3.50 -9.40 -7.15
CA GLY A 30 2.18 -8.76 -7.28
C GLY A 30 2.01 -7.59 -6.31
N TYR A 31 1.25 -6.55 -6.70
CA TYR A 31 1.10 -5.33 -5.91
C TYR A 31 -0.25 -4.63 -6.07
N PHE A 32 -1.33 -5.39 -6.25
CA PHE A 32 -2.65 -4.83 -6.58
C PHE A 32 -3.10 -3.67 -5.67
N CYS A 33 -2.88 -3.76 -4.36
CA CYS A 33 -3.25 -2.70 -3.40
C CYS A 33 -2.18 -1.63 -3.16
N GLY A 34 -1.13 -1.54 -3.97
CA GLY A 34 -0.02 -0.59 -3.78
C GLY A 34 0.83 -0.87 -2.53
N GLY A 35 0.70 -2.06 -1.93
CA GLY A 35 1.39 -2.42 -0.70
C GLY A 35 0.71 -1.94 0.58
N ASN A 36 -0.59 -1.65 0.55
CA ASN A 36 -1.37 -1.25 1.72
C ASN A 36 -1.84 -2.41 2.60
N ALA A 37 -1.33 -3.63 2.38
CA ALA A 37 -1.77 -4.83 3.11
C ALA A 37 -3.28 -5.11 3.03
N ILE A 38 -3.93 -4.73 1.93
CA ILE A 38 -5.36 -5.01 1.66
C ILE A 38 -5.52 -6.30 0.84
N CYS A 39 -4.53 -6.62 0.00
CA CYS A 39 -4.56 -7.79 -0.88
C CYS A 39 -3.42 -8.77 -0.59
N GLN A 40 -3.50 -9.97 -1.17
CA GLN A 40 -2.55 -11.07 -0.96
C GLN A 40 -1.63 -11.34 -2.16
N THR A 41 -1.66 -10.46 -3.17
CA THR A 41 -0.92 -10.67 -4.43
C THR A 41 0.61 -10.56 -4.29
N CYS A 42 1.09 -9.95 -3.21
CA CYS A 42 2.51 -9.69 -2.95
C CYS A 42 3.23 -10.82 -2.18
N TYR A 43 2.60 -11.98 -2.04
CA TYR A 43 3.18 -13.09 -1.31
C TYR A 43 4.46 -13.59 -1.97
N VAL A 44 5.48 -13.76 -1.14
CA VAL A 44 6.79 -14.30 -1.50
C VAL A 44 7.18 -15.37 -0.51
N ARG A 45 7.82 -16.42 -0.99
CA ARG A 45 8.49 -17.41 -0.13
C ARG A 45 9.95 -17.03 0.03
N VAL A 46 10.40 -16.94 1.28
CA VAL A 46 11.81 -16.72 1.59
C VAL A 46 12.52 -18.07 1.52
N LEU A 47 13.41 -18.22 0.55
CA LEU A 47 14.20 -19.44 0.36
C LEU A 47 15.52 -19.38 1.14
N GLU A 48 16.06 -18.17 1.35
CA GLU A 48 17.31 -17.93 2.08
C GLU A 48 17.32 -16.51 2.65
N GLY A 49 17.96 -16.32 3.82
CA GLY A 49 18.18 -15.01 4.42
C GLY A 49 17.01 -14.44 5.21
N ALA A 50 16.16 -15.29 5.80
CA ALA A 50 15.00 -14.85 6.59
C ALA A 50 15.39 -14.01 7.82
N GLU A 51 16.55 -14.30 8.41
CA GLU A 51 17.16 -13.59 9.54
C GLU A 51 17.71 -12.20 9.20
N LEU A 52 17.80 -11.89 7.90
CA LEU A 52 18.23 -10.59 7.37
C LEU A 52 17.04 -9.66 7.09
N LEU A 53 15.82 -10.19 7.21
CA LEU A 53 14.58 -9.46 6.96
C LEU A 53 13.97 -8.98 8.28
N SER A 54 13.11 -7.97 8.17
CA SER A 54 12.36 -7.47 9.31
C SER A 54 11.51 -8.55 9.98
N PRO A 55 11.24 -8.44 11.28
CA PRO A 55 10.26 -9.28 11.94
C PRO A 55 8.89 -9.16 11.27
N MET A 56 8.07 -10.19 11.46
CA MET A 56 6.70 -10.24 10.93
C MET A 56 5.89 -9.05 11.47
N SER A 57 5.39 -8.19 10.59
CA SER A 57 4.54 -7.08 11.01
C SER A 57 3.13 -7.55 11.40
N ASP A 58 2.37 -6.73 12.11
CA ASP A 58 0.98 -7.06 12.45
C ASP A 58 0.08 -7.13 11.21
N ALA A 59 0.39 -6.33 10.19
CA ALA A 59 -0.24 -6.45 8.87
C ALA A 59 0.02 -7.81 8.23
N GLU A 60 1.24 -8.34 8.33
CA GLU A 60 1.56 -9.68 7.85
C GLU A 60 0.81 -10.77 8.62
N LYS A 61 0.75 -10.67 9.96
CA LYS A 61 0.02 -11.62 10.80
C LYS A 61 -1.49 -11.62 10.55
N ALA A 62 -2.06 -10.47 10.19
CA ALA A 62 -3.48 -10.36 9.84
C ALA A 62 -3.82 -11.04 8.50
N MET A 63 -2.86 -11.09 7.57
CA MET A 63 -3.09 -11.54 6.20
C MET A 63 -2.62 -12.99 5.95
N LEU A 64 -1.52 -13.42 6.59
CA LEU A 64 -0.89 -14.72 6.37
C LEU A 64 -1.40 -15.77 7.35
N SER A 65 -1.90 -16.90 6.85
CA SER A 65 -2.24 -18.04 7.70
C SER A 65 -1.00 -18.64 8.37
N ASP A 66 -1.18 -19.31 9.50
CA ASP A 66 -0.08 -19.99 10.22
C ASP A 66 0.67 -21.00 9.34
N LYS A 67 -0.05 -21.63 8.40
CA LYS A 67 0.55 -22.56 7.46
C LYS A 67 1.46 -21.84 6.47
N LEU A 68 1.00 -20.74 5.87
CA LEU A 68 1.85 -19.94 4.98
C LEU A 68 3.07 -19.38 5.70
N ILE A 69 2.92 -18.95 6.96
CA ILE A 69 4.02 -18.49 7.81
C ILE A 69 5.05 -19.62 8.00
N LYS A 70 4.60 -20.84 8.33
CA LYS A 70 5.49 -22.01 8.49
C LYS A 70 6.20 -22.40 7.19
N GLU A 71 5.57 -22.16 6.05
CA GLU A 71 6.17 -22.35 4.73
C GLU A 71 7.18 -21.25 4.34
N GLY A 72 7.42 -20.28 5.22
CA GLY A 72 8.34 -19.17 4.97
C GLY A 72 7.75 -18.06 4.09
N THR A 73 6.42 -18.00 3.98
CA THR A 73 5.73 -16.96 3.21
C THR A 73 5.76 -15.63 3.95
N ARG A 74 6.05 -14.56 3.23
CA ARG A 74 6.05 -13.17 3.69
C ARG A 74 5.24 -12.30 2.73
N MET A 75 4.83 -11.12 3.18
CA MET A 75 4.27 -10.10 2.28
C MET A 75 5.39 -9.20 1.80
N GLY A 76 5.86 -9.40 0.56
CA GLY A 76 7.00 -8.63 0.03
C GLY A 76 6.80 -7.10 0.06
N CYS A 77 5.55 -6.63 0.12
CA CYS A 77 5.22 -5.21 0.27
C CYS A 77 5.32 -4.66 1.70
N GLN A 78 5.40 -5.53 2.71
CA GLN A 78 5.54 -5.20 4.14
C GLN A 78 6.93 -5.54 4.69
N THR A 79 7.63 -6.48 4.06
CA THR A 79 8.94 -6.95 4.51
C THR A 79 10.06 -6.00 4.11
N LEU A 80 10.88 -5.59 5.07
CA LEU A 80 12.09 -4.78 4.87
C LEU A 80 13.35 -5.64 4.93
N ILE A 81 14.39 -5.23 4.22
CA ILE A 81 15.74 -5.76 4.36
C ILE A 81 16.40 -5.01 5.53
N GLU A 82 16.75 -5.70 6.62
CA GLU A 82 17.34 -5.06 7.81
C GLU A 82 18.87 -5.23 7.88
N LYS A 83 19.41 -6.29 7.26
CA LYS A 83 20.84 -6.61 7.35
C LYS A 83 21.41 -6.97 5.98
N PRO A 84 22.69 -6.67 5.74
CA PRO A 84 23.38 -7.12 4.54
C PRO A 84 23.58 -8.64 4.59
N GLY A 85 23.50 -9.28 3.43
CA GLY A 85 23.76 -10.72 3.28
C GLY A 85 23.08 -11.29 2.05
N LYS A 86 23.00 -12.63 1.97
CA LYS A 86 22.39 -13.32 0.84
C LYS A 86 20.91 -13.57 1.12
N ILE A 87 20.05 -12.98 0.30
CA ILE A 87 18.59 -13.14 0.38
C ILE A 87 18.11 -13.72 -0.94
N THR A 88 17.33 -14.79 -0.87
CA THR A 88 16.70 -15.42 -2.03
C THR A 88 15.22 -15.55 -1.78
N VAL A 89 14.38 -14.97 -2.65
CA VAL A 89 12.93 -15.04 -2.55
C VAL A 89 12.30 -15.44 -3.88
N LEU A 90 11.19 -16.18 -3.80
CA LEU A 90 10.36 -16.56 -4.93
C LEU A 90 8.95 -16.03 -4.71
N SER A 91 8.43 -15.23 -5.64
CA SER A 91 7.04 -14.79 -5.58
C SER A 91 6.08 -15.95 -5.84
N GLU A 92 4.94 -15.95 -5.15
CA GLU A 92 3.90 -16.97 -5.39
C GLU A 92 3.33 -16.88 -6.81
N VAL A 93 3.36 -15.70 -7.45
CA VAL A 93 3.02 -15.51 -8.86
C VAL A 93 4.02 -16.23 -9.78
N GLU A 94 5.31 -16.12 -9.53
CA GLU A 94 6.33 -16.84 -10.30
C GLU A 94 6.25 -18.35 -10.04
N ALA A 95 5.99 -18.77 -8.80
CA ALA A 95 5.77 -20.18 -8.47
C ALA A 95 4.58 -20.77 -9.24
N ALA A 96 3.46 -20.03 -9.30
CA ALA A 96 2.29 -20.43 -10.09
C ALA A 96 2.59 -20.48 -11.59
N LYS A 97 3.37 -19.53 -12.12
CA LYS A 97 3.83 -19.53 -13.51
C LYS A 97 4.70 -20.74 -13.82
N GLN A 98 5.68 -21.06 -12.98
CA GLN A 98 6.52 -22.26 -13.14
C GLN A 98 5.67 -23.53 -13.12
N MET A 99 4.74 -23.64 -12.17
CA MET A 99 3.81 -24.77 -12.10
C MET A 99 2.96 -24.91 -13.36
N ALA A 100 2.45 -23.80 -13.91
CA ALA A 100 1.66 -23.82 -15.14
C ALA A 100 2.47 -24.33 -16.35
N LEU A 101 3.78 -24.06 -16.39
CA LEU A 101 4.68 -24.49 -17.46
C LEU A 101 5.15 -25.94 -17.29
N GLU A 102 5.47 -26.36 -16.06
CA GLU A 102 6.10 -27.66 -15.78
C GLU A 102 5.08 -28.76 -15.47
N ASN A 103 4.03 -28.45 -14.71
CA ASN A 103 3.01 -29.43 -14.32
C ASN A 103 1.64 -28.75 -14.09
N PRO A 104 0.93 -28.40 -15.19
CA PRO A 104 -0.33 -27.66 -15.11
C PRO A 104 -1.45 -28.41 -14.36
N LEU A 105 -1.35 -29.74 -14.21
CA LEU A 105 -2.33 -30.53 -13.45
C LEU A 105 -2.33 -30.20 -11.95
N GLN A 106 -1.24 -29.64 -11.42
CA GLN A 106 -1.17 -29.21 -10.02
C GLN A 106 -1.80 -27.84 -9.76
N LEU A 107 -2.03 -27.05 -10.81
CA LEU A 107 -2.49 -25.67 -10.69
C LEU A 107 -3.85 -25.54 -9.98
N PRO A 108 -4.88 -26.36 -10.28
CA PRO A 108 -6.14 -26.29 -9.56
C PRO A 108 -6.01 -26.57 -8.06
N ALA A 109 -5.17 -27.55 -7.68
CA ALA A 109 -4.92 -27.87 -6.28
C ALA A 109 -4.18 -26.71 -5.56
N TYR A 110 -3.20 -26.10 -6.23
CA TYR A 110 -2.51 -24.93 -5.73
C TYR A 110 -3.45 -23.73 -5.56
N MET A 111 -4.29 -23.44 -6.56
CA MET A 111 -5.30 -22.38 -6.47
C MET A 111 -6.30 -22.63 -5.33
N GLY A 112 -6.74 -23.88 -5.15
CA GLY A 112 -7.60 -24.27 -4.03
C GLY A 112 -6.92 -24.06 -2.68
N LYS A 113 -5.64 -24.44 -2.55
CA LYS A 113 -4.82 -24.15 -1.36
C LYS A 113 -4.78 -22.64 -1.09
N MET A 114 -4.30 -21.84 -2.05
CA MET A 114 -4.11 -20.40 -1.85
C MET A 114 -5.43 -19.68 -1.56
N GLY A 115 -6.52 -20.07 -2.23
CA GLY A 115 -7.86 -19.55 -1.97
C GLY A 115 -8.34 -19.88 -0.54
N TRP A 116 -8.08 -21.10 -0.06
CA TRP A 116 -8.40 -21.48 1.31
C TRP A 116 -7.59 -20.70 2.34
N GLU A 117 -6.27 -20.57 2.16
CA GLU A 117 -5.41 -19.79 3.06
C GLU A 117 -5.82 -18.30 3.10
N SER A 118 -6.32 -17.76 1.98
CA SER A 118 -6.91 -16.43 1.96
C SER A 118 -8.21 -16.35 2.75
N ALA A 119 -9.10 -17.34 2.60
CA ALA A 119 -10.42 -17.34 3.22
C ALA A 119 -10.34 -17.44 4.75
N VAL A 120 -9.44 -18.27 5.28
CA VAL A 120 -9.26 -18.41 6.75
C VAL A 120 -8.77 -17.12 7.41
N LYS A 121 -8.12 -16.23 6.66
CA LYS A 121 -7.64 -14.92 7.12
C LYS A 121 -8.57 -13.75 6.80
N PHE A 122 -9.74 -14.02 6.21
CA PHE A 122 -10.67 -12.97 5.80
C PHE A 122 -11.11 -12.07 6.97
N THR A 123 -11.56 -12.66 8.08
CA THR A 123 -12.02 -11.90 9.25
C THR A 123 -10.91 -11.08 9.90
N ASP A 124 -9.71 -11.66 10.04
CA ASP A 124 -8.53 -10.98 10.59
C ASP A 124 -8.15 -9.78 9.72
N THR A 125 -8.17 -9.96 8.40
CA THR A 125 -7.91 -8.90 7.42
C THR A 125 -8.91 -7.76 7.56
N ILE A 126 -10.21 -8.06 7.62
CA ILE A 126 -11.26 -7.04 7.76
C ILE A 126 -11.12 -6.29 9.09
N THR A 127 -10.85 -7.01 10.18
CA THR A 127 -10.63 -6.40 11.50
C THR A 127 -9.45 -5.43 11.45
N PHE A 128 -8.32 -5.88 10.90
CA PHE A 128 -7.13 -5.05 10.73
C PHE A 128 -7.38 -3.79 9.89
N GLN A 129 -8.14 -3.89 8.79
CA GLN A 129 -8.48 -2.71 7.99
C GLN A 129 -9.43 -1.75 8.74
N SER A 130 -10.42 -2.29 9.47
CA SER A 130 -11.33 -1.45 10.27
C SER A 130 -10.59 -0.67 11.37
N GLU A 131 -9.59 -1.28 12.01
CA GLU A 131 -8.75 -0.62 13.01
C GLU A 131 -7.89 0.50 12.40
N ARG A 132 -7.39 0.30 11.18
CA ARG A 132 -6.67 1.36 10.44
C ARG A 132 -7.55 2.57 10.15
N GLU A 133 -8.82 2.36 9.82
CA GLU A 133 -9.76 3.47 9.59
C GLU A 133 -10.04 4.22 10.91
N LYS A 134 -10.27 3.49 12.01
CA LYS A 134 -10.54 4.08 13.33
C LYS A 134 -9.37 4.91 13.86
N THR A 135 -8.13 4.52 13.53
CA THR A 135 -6.91 5.23 13.94
C THR A 135 -6.49 6.34 12.96
N GLY A 136 -6.95 6.29 11.71
CA GLY A 136 -6.54 7.20 10.63
C GLY A 136 -7.36 8.50 10.51
N HIS A 137 -8.63 8.48 10.88
CA HIS A 137 -9.53 9.60 11.18
C HIS A 137 -10.89 8.92 11.30
N PRO A 138 -11.53 8.87 12.48
CA PRO A 138 -12.88 8.37 12.60
C PRO A 138 -13.75 9.13 11.60
N ILE A 139 -14.34 8.41 10.65
CA ILE A 139 -15.30 9.02 9.73
C ILE A 139 -16.54 9.30 10.57
N GLU A 140 -16.61 10.51 11.11
CA GLU A 140 -17.81 11.03 11.74
C GLU A 140 -18.93 11.03 10.68
N PRO A 141 -20.06 10.31 10.91
CA PRO A 141 -21.10 10.12 9.89
C PRO A 141 -21.65 11.43 9.30
N THR A 142 -21.65 12.50 10.10
CA THR A 142 -22.08 13.84 9.68
C THR A 142 -21.09 14.51 8.74
N GLN A 143 -19.79 14.26 8.93
CA GLN A 143 -18.72 14.82 8.09
C GLN A 143 -18.66 14.11 6.74
N LEU A 144 -18.83 12.79 6.71
CA LEU A 144 -18.97 12.04 5.47
C LEU A 144 -20.16 12.53 4.63
N LEU A 145 -21.31 12.75 5.28
CA LEU A 145 -22.50 13.27 4.61
C LEU A 145 -22.24 14.67 4.03
N HIS A 146 -21.58 15.54 4.80
CA HIS A 146 -21.22 16.89 4.35
C HIS A 146 -20.25 16.85 3.16
N ASP A 147 -19.24 15.98 3.19
CA ASP A 147 -18.24 15.86 2.12
C ASP A 147 -18.85 15.31 0.83
N VAL A 148 -19.79 14.36 0.94
CA VAL A 148 -20.57 13.86 -0.20
C VAL A 148 -21.46 14.96 -0.79
N ILE A 149 -22.15 15.73 0.05
CA ILE A 149 -22.98 16.86 -0.40
C ILE A 149 -22.11 17.93 -1.09
N SER A 150 -20.96 18.26 -0.50
CA SER A 150 -19.98 19.20 -1.07
C SER A 150 -19.48 18.75 -2.43
N GLY A 151 -19.04 17.49 -2.54
CA GLY A 151 -18.52 16.95 -3.80
C GLY A 151 -19.57 16.90 -4.92
N ILE A 152 -20.82 16.59 -4.58
CA ILE A 152 -21.94 16.69 -5.54
C ILE A 152 -22.17 18.15 -5.96
N GLY A 153 -22.15 19.08 -5.01
CA GLY A 153 -22.28 20.52 -5.28
C GLY A 153 -21.20 21.03 -6.24
N ASP A 154 -19.94 20.68 -6.01
CA ASP A 154 -18.81 21.08 -6.84
C ASP A 154 -18.92 20.50 -8.26
N ALA A 155 -19.34 19.24 -8.39
CA ALA A 155 -19.56 18.61 -9.69
C ALA A 155 -20.72 19.28 -10.47
N ILE A 156 -21.82 19.60 -9.79
CA ILE A 156 -22.94 20.35 -10.38
C ILE A 156 -22.47 21.74 -10.84
N GLN A 157 -21.68 22.44 -10.01
CA GLN A 157 -21.18 23.76 -10.36
C GLN A 157 -20.25 23.72 -11.57
N LEU A 158 -19.42 22.69 -11.70
CA LEU A 158 -18.58 22.47 -12.87
C LEU A 158 -19.41 22.29 -14.15
N VAL A 159 -20.50 21.52 -14.08
CA VAL A 159 -21.43 21.33 -15.20
C VAL A 159 -22.14 22.63 -15.56
N ILE A 160 -22.60 23.39 -14.56
CA ILE A 160 -23.22 24.71 -14.78
C ILE A 160 -22.23 25.66 -15.46
N ASN A 161 -20.99 25.74 -14.97
CA ASN A 161 -19.94 26.58 -15.56
C ASN A 161 -19.63 26.16 -17.00
N ALA A 162 -19.57 24.85 -17.28
CA ALA A 162 -19.35 24.33 -18.63
C ALA A 162 -20.51 24.67 -19.58
N ILE A 163 -21.76 24.56 -19.11
CA ILE A 163 -22.96 24.95 -19.88
C ILE A 163 -22.97 26.47 -20.12
N GLN A 164 -22.73 27.29 -19.09
CA GLN A 164 -22.69 28.74 -19.23
C GLN A 164 -21.59 29.20 -20.20
N ALA A 165 -20.40 28.57 -20.15
CA ALA A 165 -19.32 28.81 -21.10
C ALA A 165 -19.69 28.40 -22.53
N ALA A 166 -20.37 27.26 -22.71
CA ALA A 166 -20.81 26.77 -24.02
C ALA A 166 -21.94 27.63 -24.64
N PHE A 167 -22.81 28.21 -23.82
CA PHE A 167 -23.97 29.00 -24.29
C PHE A 167 -23.78 30.52 -24.15
N GLY A 168 -22.60 31.01 -23.75
CA GLY A 168 -22.27 32.44 -23.73
C GLY A 168 -23.10 33.30 -22.76
N VAL A 169 -23.69 32.69 -21.74
CA VAL A 169 -24.53 33.40 -20.75
C VAL A 169 -23.61 34.19 -19.80
N LYS A 170 -23.68 35.53 -19.83
CA LYS A 170 -22.91 36.39 -18.92
C LYS A 170 -23.41 36.24 -17.48
N HIS A 171 -22.46 36.09 -16.56
CA HIS A 171 -22.66 36.05 -15.12
C HIS A 171 -23.39 37.32 -14.64
N PRO A 172 -24.49 37.23 -13.88
CA PRO A 172 -24.91 38.32 -13.02
C PRO A 172 -23.84 38.44 -11.93
N ALA A 173 -23.19 39.59 -11.88
CA ALA A 173 -22.46 40.00 -10.68
C ALA A 173 -23.50 40.35 -9.62
N ASP A 174 -23.55 39.62 -8.51
CA ASP A 174 -23.63 40.29 -7.21
C ASP A 174 -23.09 39.44 -6.06
N LYS A 175 -22.54 40.17 -5.11
CA LYS A 175 -21.82 39.77 -3.91
C LYS A 175 -22.69 38.97 -2.94
N LEU A 176 -22.08 37.96 -2.32
CA LEU A 176 -22.23 37.79 -0.87
C LEU A 176 -20.85 37.53 -0.25
N GLN A 177 -20.31 38.61 0.33
CA GLN A 177 -19.12 38.59 1.17
C GLN A 177 -19.59 38.72 2.61
N LEU A 178 -19.30 37.71 3.45
CA LEU A 178 -19.11 37.72 4.92
C LEU A 178 -19.15 36.24 5.37
N LYS A 179 -18.10 35.64 5.93
CA LYS A 179 -17.26 36.12 7.04
C LYS A 179 -15.79 35.77 6.89
N ALA A 180 -14.95 36.67 7.39
CA ALA A 180 -13.58 36.41 7.80
C ALA A 180 -13.53 35.74 9.20
N ASP A 181 -12.45 34.98 9.39
CA ASP A 181 -11.73 34.72 10.64
C ASP A 181 -12.36 33.81 11.73
N ASN A 182 -11.73 32.64 11.92
CA ASN A 182 -10.86 32.28 13.06
C ASN A 182 -11.00 30.81 13.49
N GLY A 183 -9.86 30.10 13.55
CA GLY A 183 -9.71 28.81 14.25
C GLY A 183 -8.86 27.82 13.45
N CYS A 184 -7.53 27.75 13.62
CA CYS A 184 -6.78 27.27 14.80
C CYS A 184 -7.15 25.82 15.15
N GLY A 185 -6.26 24.85 15.16
CA GLY A 185 -4.83 24.86 14.89
C GLY A 185 -4.38 23.40 14.78
N CYS A 186 -3.65 23.08 13.70
CA CYS A 186 -2.82 21.90 13.74
C CYS A 186 -1.67 22.24 14.69
N ASP A 187 -1.67 21.65 15.89
CA ASP A 187 -0.55 21.76 16.82
C ASP A 187 0.76 21.48 16.07
N ALA A 188 1.51 22.55 15.79
CA ALA A 188 2.79 22.49 15.10
C ALA A 188 3.83 21.66 15.89
N ALA A 189 3.55 21.36 17.16
CA ALA A 189 4.35 20.49 18.01
C ALA A 189 4.14 18.98 17.73
N LEU A 190 3.00 18.55 17.17
CA LEU A 190 2.73 17.14 16.85
C LEU A 190 3.20 16.75 15.45
N LEU A 191 3.24 17.72 14.52
CA LEU A 191 3.80 17.59 13.17
C LEU A 191 5.32 17.41 13.14
N ALA A 192 6.01 17.59 14.27
CA ALA A 192 7.47 17.46 14.34
C ALA A 192 7.96 16.00 14.44
N LYS A 193 7.09 15.00 14.65
CA LYS A 193 7.48 13.59 14.86
C LYS A 193 6.93 12.60 13.83
N THR A 194 6.08 13.04 12.92
CA THR A 194 5.49 12.19 11.88
C THR A 194 5.71 12.84 10.53
N ALA A 195 6.48 12.16 9.71
CA ALA A 195 6.79 12.65 8.39
C ALA A 195 6.06 11.74 7.38
N THR A 196 5.08 12.32 6.70
CA THR A 196 4.21 11.66 5.73
C THR A 196 4.95 11.56 4.39
N CYS A 197 5.00 10.36 3.82
CA CYS A 197 5.38 10.18 2.42
C CYS A 197 4.21 10.65 1.55
N GLY A 198 4.45 11.53 0.57
CA GLY A 198 3.45 12.08 -0.33
C GLY A 198 2.88 11.08 -1.36
N ASN A 199 2.89 9.78 -1.07
CA ASN A 199 2.01 8.85 -1.73
C ASN A 199 0.65 8.92 -1.00
N GLY A 200 -0.47 8.88 -1.70
CA GLY A 200 -1.83 8.96 -1.14
C GLY A 200 -2.23 7.80 -0.21
N HIS A 201 -1.27 7.21 0.52
CA HIS A 201 -1.39 6.02 1.34
C HIS A 201 -0.81 6.17 2.75
N GLY A 202 -0.56 7.39 3.22
CA GLY A 202 -0.54 7.76 4.64
C GLY A 202 0.24 6.81 5.58
N ARG A 203 1.32 6.18 5.10
CA ARG A 203 2.01 5.16 5.88
C ARG A 203 3.07 5.81 6.75
N VAL A 204 2.96 5.57 8.05
CA VAL A 204 3.96 5.97 9.05
C VAL A 204 5.23 5.14 8.80
N VAL A 205 6.29 5.80 8.36
CA VAL A 205 7.66 5.26 8.30
C VAL A 205 8.51 5.95 9.36
N SER A 206 9.57 5.28 9.84
CA SER A 206 10.49 5.93 10.78
C SER A 206 11.15 7.17 10.14
N PRO A 207 11.53 8.19 10.92
CA PRO A 207 12.15 9.42 10.40
C PRO A 207 13.40 9.16 9.55
N GLU A 208 14.19 8.15 9.94
CA GLU A 208 15.40 7.69 9.23
C GLU A 208 15.09 7.13 7.84
N VAL A 209 14.02 6.32 7.73
CA VAL A 209 13.58 5.73 6.46
C VAL A 209 13.02 6.81 5.52
N LEU A 210 12.29 7.79 6.05
CA LEU A 210 11.78 8.88 5.21
C LEU A 210 12.90 9.81 4.71
N GLN A 211 13.93 10.07 5.53
CA GLN A 211 15.07 10.85 5.11
C GLN A 211 15.82 10.15 3.96
N LEU A 212 16.03 8.84 4.06
CA LEU A 212 16.62 8.03 2.99
C LEU A 212 15.79 8.04 1.70
N HIS A 213 14.45 8.03 1.80
CA HIS A 213 13.56 8.11 0.64
C HIS A 213 13.61 9.49 -0.04
N ARG A 214 13.69 10.59 0.73
CA ARG A 214 13.74 11.96 0.19
C ARG A 214 15.08 12.27 -0.49
N GLU A 215 16.19 11.78 0.04
CA GLU A 215 17.53 11.98 -0.52
C GLU A 215 17.74 11.27 -1.87
N ARG A 216 16.93 10.23 -2.17
CA ARG A 216 17.15 9.33 -3.31
C ARG A 216 16.25 9.60 -4.53
N GLY A 217 15.48 10.69 -4.54
CA GLY A 217 14.73 11.11 -5.73
C GLY A 217 13.73 10.08 -6.26
N ALA A 218 13.20 9.20 -5.39
CA ALA A 218 12.13 8.29 -5.77
C ALA A 218 10.87 9.12 -6.04
N VAL A 219 10.69 9.51 -7.30
CA VAL A 219 9.45 10.13 -7.78
C VAL A 219 8.34 9.10 -7.57
N CYS A 220 7.54 9.33 -6.54
CA CYS A 220 6.31 8.61 -6.30
C CYS A 220 5.31 9.08 -7.38
N ASN A 221 5.28 8.35 -8.50
CA ASN A 221 4.11 8.33 -9.38
C ASN A 221 3.03 7.42 -8.77
#